data_AF-A0A484FH05-F1
#
_entry.id   AF-A0A484FH05-F1
#
_cell.length_a   1.000
_cell.length_b   1.000
_cell.length_c   1.000
_cell.angle_alpha   90.00
_cell.angle_beta   90.00
_cell.angle_gamma   90.00
#
_symmetry.space_group_name_H-M   'P 1'
#
loop_
_entity.id
_entity.type
_entity.pdbx_description
1 polymer ?
#
loop_
_entity_poly.entity_id
_entity_poly.type
_entity_poly.pdbx_seq_one_letter_code
_entity_poly.pdbx_strand_id
1 'polypeptide(L)'
;MFQKHGAVSRPLTDIFTNDSEIDRRNLSRTVPMKVLCLGLGRTGTASLRVALKQLGFQDTYHMLSASTENPLDCLLWSEALAAKYDGTGERFGRAKWDALLGHCQAVCDWPAASFADELIEAYPDAKVVLTTRDVDSWYKPTKATVNWRAQHDYMLWALSYVDWDTGIRIVDFYQIASFQTCIALHLRYLRPELSPAELAHHVGLAQGMFTTAQIASAPLWGSAADRIGRKAVVLIGLVGTALSCIGVAFAGSVSSIILWRLFAGAVNGTVMAARAAVSDNLALEHRPAGFSLLVLSFHVANVLGPVVTAMSMGSGASQRPVSPSESVQLGTSSWITNNPFAAPNILSAILLVGDAALVWLKLQEVHQKDYGKWQSWLFGRSNSHYRKLPDVNSGNTSSMRLEAIEEGQRHTTERSDSIWTPKFIVVLSTVCILEFHLGAFGSLWPLFVVVARRNADDPVKMPFIFTGGLQLKDADLGWAVGALGAIGVLLQLTAVPHVTVKYGAVRAFKASLPLFPLSLFLAPYLALVPAGHAWILWFGIFSVLFFHVVGRSFGILVSILLVNQSTAQASRRGTVHGIANAVANTSRSLGAIAGGYLFGIGLQHSTVGFSWWIVCCLSLLSWALGRWL
;
A
#
# COMPACT_ATOMS: atom_id res chain seq x y z
N MET A 1 -41.38 1.88 -34.76
CA MET A 1 -41.56 0.67 -33.93
C MET A 1 -40.22 -0.08 -33.98
N PHE A 2 -39.32 0.19 -33.03
CA PHE A 2 -37.94 -0.29 -33.08
C PHE A 2 -37.82 -1.70 -32.48
N GLN A 3 -37.18 -2.59 -33.22
CA GLN A 3 -37.00 -4.01 -32.91
C GLN A 3 -35.85 -4.16 -31.89
N LYS A 4 -36.15 -4.60 -30.67
CA LYS A 4 -35.17 -4.91 -29.61
C LYS A 4 -34.20 -6.00 -30.09
N HIS A 5 -32.95 -5.64 -30.37
CA HIS A 5 -31.84 -6.60 -30.43
C HIS A 5 -31.23 -6.75 -29.02
N GLY A 6 -30.77 -7.96 -28.71
CA GLY A 6 -30.57 -8.50 -27.36
C GLY A 6 -29.76 -7.63 -26.40
N ALA A 7 -30.26 -7.52 -25.17
CA ALA A 7 -29.60 -6.83 -24.07
C ALA A 7 -28.32 -7.55 -23.64
N VAL A 8 -27.22 -6.81 -23.53
CA VAL A 8 -26.01 -7.25 -22.85
C VAL A 8 -26.29 -7.27 -21.34
N SER A 9 -25.86 -8.32 -20.62
CA SER A 9 -26.14 -8.48 -19.19
C SER A 9 -25.49 -7.39 -18.34
N ARG A 10 -26.28 -6.70 -17.51
CA ARG A 10 -25.81 -5.63 -16.60
C ARG A 10 -25.05 -6.20 -15.40
N PRO A 11 -23.93 -5.58 -14.98
CA PRO A 11 -23.30 -5.91 -13.71
C PRO A 11 -24.18 -5.47 -12.53
N LEU A 12 -24.19 -6.27 -11.46
CA LEU A 12 -25.06 -6.11 -10.30
C LEU A 12 -24.88 -4.79 -9.52
N THR A 13 -23.82 -4.03 -9.81
CA THR A 13 -23.44 -2.77 -9.15
C THR A 13 -24.00 -1.51 -9.81
N ASP A 14 -24.66 -1.65 -10.95
CA ASP A 14 -25.16 -0.51 -11.73
C ASP A 14 -26.58 -0.10 -11.29
N ILE A 15 -26.64 0.73 -10.24
CA ILE A 15 -27.87 1.18 -9.57
C ILE A 15 -28.21 2.66 -9.84
N PHE A 16 -27.47 3.35 -10.73
CA PHE A 16 -27.49 4.82 -10.78
C PHE A 16 -28.14 5.49 -11.99
N THR A 17 -28.57 4.80 -13.05
CA THR A 17 -29.11 5.52 -14.23
C THR A 17 -30.20 4.79 -15.03
N ASN A 18 -31.15 5.58 -15.55
CA ASN A 18 -32.12 5.20 -16.59
C ASN A 18 -31.50 5.48 -17.98
N ASP A 19 -30.32 4.92 -18.25
CA ASP A 19 -29.60 5.17 -19.50
C ASP A 19 -30.22 4.44 -20.70
N SER A 20 -30.05 5.02 -21.87
CA SER A 20 -30.25 4.33 -23.14
C SER A 20 -29.01 3.49 -23.48
N GLU A 21 -29.20 2.31 -24.08
CA GLU A 21 -28.13 1.41 -24.54
C GLU A 21 -28.11 1.36 -26.08
N ILE A 22 -28.07 2.54 -26.71
CA ILE A 22 -28.13 2.66 -28.17
C ILE A 22 -26.70 2.49 -28.72
N ASP A 23 -26.45 1.39 -29.42
CA ASP A 23 -25.24 1.26 -30.23
C ASP A 23 -25.37 2.10 -31.51
N ARG A 24 -24.55 3.15 -31.60
CA ARG A 24 -24.56 4.10 -32.71
C ARG A 24 -23.70 3.70 -33.89
N ARG A 25 -22.90 2.64 -33.81
CA ARG A 25 -21.92 2.26 -34.84
C ARG A 25 -22.53 2.04 -36.23
N ASN A 26 -23.77 1.56 -36.27
CA ASN A 26 -24.49 1.23 -37.51
C ASN A 26 -25.63 2.22 -37.84
N LEU A 27 -25.69 3.36 -37.16
CA LEU A 27 -26.72 4.37 -37.41
C LEU A 27 -26.29 5.35 -38.49
N SER A 28 -27.27 6.05 -39.06
CA SER A 28 -27.06 7.13 -40.01
C SER A 28 -27.76 8.40 -39.53
N ARG A 29 -27.37 9.54 -40.12
CA ARG A 29 -27.94 10.84 -39.75
C ARG A 29 -29.40 10.95 -40.15
N THR A 30 -30.25 11.27 -39.16
CA THR A 30 -31.71 11.46 -39.32
C THR A 30 -32.11 12.93 -39.33
N VAL A 31 -31.23 13.83 -38.84
CA VAL A 31 -31.46 15.28 -38.82
C VAL A 31 -30.22 16.03 -39.30
N PRO A 32 -30.34 17.14 -40.04
CA PRO A 32 -29.17 17.88 -40.50
C PRO A 32 -28.39 18.50 -39.32
N MET A 33 -27.06 18.46 -39.36
CA MET A 33 -26.24 19.24 -38.43
C MET A 33 -26.36 20.72 -38.79
N LYS A 34 -26.79 21.55 -37.83
CA LYS A 34 -27.04 22.99 -38.05
C LYS A 34 -26.11 23.88 -37.23
N VAL A 35 -25.70 23.46 -36.04
CA VAL A 35 -24.90 24.29 -35.13
C VAL A 35 -23.78 23.50 -34.45
N LEU A 36 -22.55 24.01 -34.50
CA LEU A 36 -21.39 23.48 -33.79
C LEU A 36 -20.99 24.44 -32.67
N CYS A 37 -21.28 24.11 -31.42
CA CYS A 37 -20.86 24.90 -30.27
C CYS A 37 -19.54 24.37 -29.70
N LEU A 38 -18.42 24.87 -30.22
CA LEU A 38 -17.08 24.30 -30.01
C LEU A 38 -16.31 24.94 -28.86
N GLY A 39 -17.02 25.44 -27.85
CA GLY A 39 -16.41 25.92 -26.60
C GLY A 39 -16.15 24.80 -25.60
N LEU A 40 -15.09 24.96 -24.80
CA LEU A 40 -14.77 24.02 -23.71
C LEU A 40 -15.91 23.96 -22.67
N GLY A 41 -16.04 22.82 -21.99
CA GLY A 41 -16.96 22.71 -20.85
C GLY A 41 -16.74 23.82 -19.82
N ARG A 42 -17.77 24.17 -19.03
CA ARG A 42 -17.75 25.28 -18.04
C ARG A 42 -17.66 26.70 -18.64
N THR A 43 -17.86 26.84 -19.95
CA THR A 43 -18.08 28.14 -20.63
C THR A 43 -19.57 28.47 -20.82
N GLY A 44 -20.48 27.76 -20.12
CA GLY A 44 -21.94 27.94 -20.25
C GLY A 44 -22.63 26.94 -21.17
N THR A 45 -21.94 25.87 -21.57
CA THR A 45 -22.38 24.80 -22.49
C THR A 45 -23.72 24.16 -22.11
N ALA A 46 -23.96 23.88 -20.82
CA ALA A 46 -25.23 23.33 -20.36
C ALA A 46 -26.41 24.30 -20.57
N SER A 47 -26.21 25.59 -20.26
CA SER A 47 -27.21 26.64 -20.52
C SER A 47 -27.44 26.82 -22.02
N LEU A 48 -26.38 26.71 -22.83
CA LEU A 48 -26.46 26.77 -24.28
C LEU A 48 -27.25 25.60 -24.87
N ARG A 49 -27.08 24.38 -24.35
CA ARG A 49 -27.88 23.20 -24.70
C ARG A 49 -29.38 23.46 -24.50
N VAL A 50 -29.73 24.06 -23.35
CA VAL A 50 -31.13 24.43 -23.04
C VAL A 50 -31.64 25.51 -23.98
N ALA A 51 -30.84 26.54 -24.27
CA ALA A 51 -31.22 27.63 -25.17
C ALA A 51 -31.47 27.13 -26.61
N LEU A 52 -30.61 26.26 -27.14
CA LEU A 52 -30.79 25.66 -28.46
C LEU A 52 -32.08 24.83 -28.54
N LYS A 53 -32.39 24.08 -27.48
CA LYS A 53 -33.66 23.35 -27.40
C LYS A 53 -34.87 24.29 -27.41
N GLN A 54 -34.80 25.43 -26.70
CA GLN A 54 -35.86 26.46 -26.72
C GLN A 54 -36.01 27.11 -28.10
N LEU A 55 -34.92 27.28 -28.85
CA LEU A 55 -34.91 27.79 -30.22
C LEU A 55 -35.42 26.77 -31.27
N GLY A 56 -35.83 25.58 -30.85
CA GLY A 56 -36.42 24.56 -31.72
C GLY A 56 -35.41 23.65 -32.43
N PHE A 57 -34.14 23.64 -32.00
CA PHE A 57 -33.19 22.65 -32.50
C PHE A 57 -33.52 21.25 -31.97
N GLN A 58 -33.58 20.28 -32.88
CA GLN A 58 -33.82 18.88 -32.53
C GLN A 58 -32.56 18.26 -31.93
N ASP A 59 -32.59 18.17 -30.60
CA ASP A 59 -31.54 17.67 -29.71
C ASP A 59 -30.18 18.36 -29.85
N THR A 60 -29.42 18.36 -28.76
CA THR A 60 -28.08 18.95 -28.72
C THR A 60 -27.17 18.03 -27.93
N TYR A 61 -26.18 17.48 -28.62
CA TYR A 61 -25.22 16.57 -28.02
C TYR A 61 -24.38 17.32 -26.98
N HIS A 62 -24.25 16.77 -25.77
CA HIS A 62 -23.47 17.36 -24.68
C HIS A 62 -22.64 16.26 -24.01
N MET A 63 -21.62 16.61 -23.22
CA MET A 63 -20.88 15.66 -22.38
C MET A 63 -21.79 14.70 -21.57
N LEU A 64 -22.95 15.18 -21.12
CA LEU A 64 -23.91 14.38 -20.36
C LEU A 64 -24.53 13.27 -21.22
N SER A 65 -24.59 13.46 -22.54
CA SER A 65 -25.06 12.44 -23.47
C SER A 65 -24.17 11.21 -23.43
N ALA A 66 -22.85 11.38 -23.45
CA ALA A 66 -21.91 10.28 -23.33
C ALA A 66 -21.77 9.75 -21.89
N SER A 67 -21.90 10.60 -20.86
CA SER A 67 -21.63 10.18 -19.48
C SER A 67 -22.85 9.64 -18.71
N THR A 68 -24.07 10.02 -19.08
CA THR A 68 -25.29 9.80 -18.27
C THR A 68 -26.58 9.63 -19.07
N GLU A 69 -26.54 9.58 -20.41
CA GLU A 69 -27.77 9.38 -21.22
C GLU A 69 -27.61 8.18 -22.16
N ASN A 70 -26.43 8.00 -22.77
CA ASN A 70 -26.05 6.84 -23.57
C ASN A 70 -24.55 6.50 -23.42
N PRO A 71 -24.15 5.78 -22.35
CA PRO A 71 -22.75 5.45 -22.07
C PRO A 71 -21.98 4.77 -23.22
N LEU A 72 -22.68 4.01 -24.09
CA LEU A 72 -22.06 3.35 -25.25
C LEU A 72 -21.43 4.33 -26.24
N ASP A 73 -21.86 5.60 -26.26
CA ASP A 73 -21.22 6.63 -27.07
C ASP A 73 -19.74 6.84 -26.70
N CYS A 74 -19.36 6.55 -25.44
CA CYS A 74 -17.96 6.64 -25.00
C CYS A 74 -17.02 5.73 -25.80
N LEU A 75 -17.52 4.61 -26.34
CA LEU A 75 -16.72 3.72 -27.18
C LEU A 75 -16.33 4.40 -28.50
N LEU A 76 -17.29 5.03 -29.18
CA LEU A 76 -17.04 5.76 -30.43
C LEU A 76 -16.20 7.03 -30.18
N TRP A 77 -16.42 7.73 -29.07
CA TRP A 77 -15.57 8.86 -28.69
C TRP A 77 -14.14 8.41 -28.37
N SER A 78 -13.96 7.28 -27.72
CA SER A 78 -12.63 6.68 -27.46
C SER A 78 -11.92 6.34 -28.76
N GLU A 79 -12.60 5.68 -29.71
CA GLU A 79 -12.06 5.41 -31.04
C GLU A 79 -11.66 6.69 -31.78
N ALA A 80 -12.48 7.75 -31.71
CA ALA A 80 -12.17 9.04 -32.33
C ALA A 80 -10.96 9.71 -31.67
N LEU A 81 -10.85 9.66 -30.35
CA LEU A 81 -9.73 10.24 -29.59
C LEU A 81 -8.43 9.48 -29.90
N ALA A 82 -8.50 8.16 -29.93
CA ALA A 82 -7.37 7.28 -30.26
C ALA A 82 -6.89 7.50 -31.70
N ALA A 83 -7.81 7.73 -32.65
CA ALA A 83 -7.45 8.07 -34.03
C ALA A 83 -6.81 9.47 -34.14
N LYS A 84 -7.29 10.46 -33.38
CA LYS A 84 -6.80 11.85 -33.46
C LYS A 84 -5.47 12.07 -32.72
N TYR A 85 -5.37 11.59 -31.49
CA TYR A 85 -4.26 11.91 -30.58
C TYR A 85 -3.21 10.80 -30.50
N ASP A 86 -3.62 9.54 -30.66
CA ASP A 86 -2.73 8.37 -30.53
C ASP A 86 -2.30 7.80 -31.89
N GLY A 87 -2.88 8.29 -32.99
CA GLY A 87 -2.62 7.80 -34.35
C GLY A 87 -3.08 6.35 -34.57
N THR A 88 -4.03 5.86 -33.76
CA THR A 88 -4.51 4.49 -33.82
C THR A 88 -5.90 4.41 -34.46
N GLY A 89 -6.01 3.63 -35.52
CA GLY A 89 -7.25 3.53 -36.30
C GLY A 89 -7.38 4.62 -37.36
N GLU A 90 -8.56 4.70 -37.96
CA GLU A 90 -8.85 5.60 -39.07
C GLU A 90 -9.49 6.90 -38.55
N ARG A 91 -9.02 8.05 -39.07
CA ARG A 91 -9.59 9.38 -38.80
C ARG A 91 -11.11 9.35 -38.98
N PHE A 92 -11.84 9.92 -38.03
CA PHE A 92 -13.29 9.97 -38.12
C PHE A 92 -13.74 10.89 -39.25
N GLY A 93 -14.28 10.28 -40.31
CA GLY A 93 -14.93 10.97 -41.42
C GLY A 93 -16.43 11.20 -41.18
N ARG A 94 -17.07 11.89 -42.14
CA ARG A 94 -18.50 12.26 -42.12
C ARG A 94 -19.43 11.10 -41.73
N ALA A 95 -19.20 9.90 -42.27
CA ALA A 95 -20.04 8.73 -41.99
C ALA A 95 -20.01 8.31 -40.50
N LYS A 96 -18.83 8.32 -39.86
CA LYS A 96 -18.69 7.99 -38.43
C LYS A 96 -19.27 9.11 -37.55
N TRP A 97 -19.12 10.37 -37.95
CA TRP A 97 -19.79 11.49 -37.27
C TRP A 97 -21.32 11.43 -37.41
N ASP A 98 -21.82 11.06 -38.58
CA ASP A 98 -23.25 10.87 -38.82
C ASP A 98 -23.82 9.68 -38.05
N ALA A 99 -23.03 8.64 -37.80
CA ALA A 99 -23.41 7.54 -36.93
C ALA A 99 -23.55 7.99 -35.47
N LEU A 100 -22.53 8.67 -34.92
CA LEU A 100 -22.49 9.12 -33.53
C LEU A 100 -23.47 10.29 -33.23
N LEU A 101 -23.50 11.29 -34.10
CA LEU A 101 -24.18 12.57 -33.88
C LEU A 101 -25.43 12.74 -34.76
N GLY A 102 -25.82 11.70 -35.49
CA GLY A 102 -26.85 11.76 -36.53
C GLY A 102 -28.25 12.16 -36.08
N HIS A 103 -28.52 12.02 -34.79
CA HIS A 103 -29.77 12.32 -34.13
C HIS A 103 -29.84 13.76 -33.58
N CYS A 104 -28.71 14.49 -33.55
CA CYS A 104 -28.64 15.85 -33.04
C CYS A 104 -28.47 16.87 -34.18
N GLN A 105 -29.19 17.99 -34.09
CA GLN A 105 -28.99 19.16 -34.94
C GLN A 105 -27.90 20.10 -34.43
N ALA A 106 -27.46 19.92 -33.19
CA ALA A 106 -26.37 20.68 -32.61
C ALA A 106 -25.46 19.84 -31.70
N VAL A 107 -24.22 20.31 -31.49
CA VAL A 107 -23.29 19.74 -30.52
C VAL A 107 -22.72 20.83 -29.63
N CYS A 108 -22.38 20.50 -28.39
CA CYS A 108 -21.70 21.38 -27.45
C CYS A 108 -20.84 20.60 -26.45
N ASP A 109 -19.89 21.28 -25.82
CA ASP A 109 -19.03 20.73 -24.77
C ASP A 109 -18.04 19.64 -25.26
N TRP A 110 -17.31 19.06 -24.32
CA TRP A 110 -16.50 17.86 -24.52
C TRP A 110 -17.42 16.63 -24.70
N PRO A 111 -17.10 15.67 -25.58
CA PRO A 111 -15.87 15.55 -26.37
C PRO A 111 -15.85 16.35 -27.68
N ALA A 112 -16.99 16.82 -28.18
CA ALA A 112 -17.12 17.46 -29.49
C ALA A 112 -16.17 18.65 -29.71
N ALA A 113 -15.96 19.49 -28.69
CA ALA A 113 -15.01 20.61 -28.76
C ALA A 113 -13.56 20.18 -29.09
N SER A 114 -13.17 18.94 -28.75
CA SER A 114 -11.84 18.40 -29.07
C SER A 114 -11.68 18.02 -30.54
N PHE A 115 -12.77 18.02 -31.31
CA PHE A 115 -12.83 17.66 -32.73
C PHE A 115 -13.30 18.84 -33.58
N ALA A 116 -12.98 20.07 -33.18
CA ALA A 116 -13.41 21.28 -33.85
C ALA A 116 -13.11 21.26 -35.36
N ASP A 117 -11.86 20.98 -35.73
CA ASP A 117 -11.42 20.96 -37.12
C ASP A 117 -12.15 19.88 -37.92
N GLU A 118 -12.25 18.66 -37.38
CA GLU A 118 -12.90 17.53 -38.03
C GLU A 118 -14.41 17.74 -38.20
N LEU A 119 -15.08 18.34 -37.22
CA LEU A 119 -16.51 18.61 -37.26
C LEU A 119 -16.84 19.77 -38.20
N ILE A 120 -16.01 20.80 -38.27
CA ILE A 120 -16.16 21.89 -39.24
C ILE A 120 -15.94 21.36 -40.66
N GLU A 121 -14.93 20.53 -40.87
CA GLU A 121 -14.67 19.86 -42.16
C GLU A 121 -15.84 18.95 -42.56
N ALA A 122 -16.39 18.18 -41.63
CA ALA A 122 -17.51 17.30 -41.89
C ALA A 122 -18.83 18.05 -42.16
N TYR A 123 -19.04 19.20 -41.52
CA TYR A 123 -20.29 19.96 -41.56
C TYR A 123 -20.07 21.44 -41.92
N PRO A 124 -19.64 21.74 -43.16
CA PRO A 124 -19.27 23.10 -43.56
C PRO A 124 -20.45 24.08 -43.55
N ASP A 125 -21.68 23.58 -43.70
CA ASP A 125 -22.90 24.40 -43.69
C ASP A 125 -23.39 24.74 -42.27
N ALA A 126 -22.85 24.09 -41.24
CA ALA A 126 -23.26 24.32 -39.86
C ALA A 126 -22.68 25.63 -39.31
N LYS A 127 -23.49 26.38 -38.54
CA LYS A 127 -23.04 27.61 -37.89
C LYS A 127 -22.15 27.28 -36.70
N VAL A 128 -20.99 27.92 -36.60
CA VAL A 128 -20.06 27.73 -35.48
C VAL A 128 -20.32 28.78 -34.41
N VAL A 129 -20.46 28.34 -33.16
CA VAL A 129 -20.57 29.19 -31.98
C VAL A 129 -19.41 28.84 -31.05
N LEU A 130 -18.56 29.82 -30.72
CA LEU A 130 -17.45 29.64 -29.78
C LEU A 130 -17.75 30.39 -28.48
N THR A 131 -18.00 29.64 -27.41
CA THR A 131 -18.10 30.22 -26.07
C THR A 131 -16.72 30.31 -25.44
N THR A 132 -16.36 31.50 -24.95
CA THR A 132 -15.07 31.78 -24.32
C THR A 132 -15.27 32.17 -22.85
N ARG A 133 -14.24 31.94 -22.05
CA ARG A 133 -14.17 32.35 -20.64
C ARG A 133 -12.71 32.64 -20.29
N ASP A 134 -12.50 33.59 -19.40
CA ASP A 134 -11.18 33.85 -18.83
C ASP A 134 -10.60 32.58 -18.19
N VAL A 135 -9.33 32.27 -18.51
CA VAL A 135 -8.67 30.99 -18.18
C VAL A 135 -8.58 30.79 -16.67
N ASP A 136 -8.21 31.83 -15.92
CA ASP A 136 -8.06 31.76 -14.47
C ASP A 136 -9.41 31.54 -13.78
N SER A 137 -10.45 32.23 -14.27
CA SER A 137 -11.83 32.08 -13.80
C SER A 137 -12.47 30.74 -14.18
N TRP A 138 -11.96 30.09 -15.24
CA TRP A 138 -12.41 28.77 -15.72
C TRP A 138 -11.77 27.63 -14.92
N TYR A 139 -10.49 27.75 -14.57
CA TYR A 139 -9.69 26.68 -13.97
C TYR A 139 -10.25 26.15 -12.64
N LYS A 140 -10.56 27.04 -11.69
CA LYS A 140 -11.06 26.64 -10.35
C LYS A 140 -12.38 25.84 -10.43
N PRO A 141 -13.43 26.33 -11.12
CA PRO A 141 -14.66 25.55 -11.31
C PRO A 141 -14.45 24.23 -12.06
N THR A 142 -13.63 24.20 -13.11
CA THR A 142 -13.36 22.98 -13.89
C THR A 142 -12.68 21.91 -13.05
N LYS A 143 -11.70 22.29 -12.22
CA LYS A 143 -11.07 21.37 -11.26
C LYS A 143 -12.05 20.82 -10.23
N ALA A 144 -12.97 21.65 -9.74
CA ALA A 144 -13.93 21.24 -8.72
C ALA A 144 -15.01 20.27 -9.23
N THR A 145 -15.40 20.36 -10.51
CA THR A 145 -16.56 19.59 -11.02
C THR A 145 -16.23 18.54 -12.07
N VAL A 146 -15.35 18.84 -13.03
CA VAL A 146 -15.04 17.96 -14.17
C VAL A 146 -13.87 17.04 -13.80
N ASN A 147 -12.80 17.62 -13.24
CA ASN A 147 -11.60 16.87 -12.89
C ASN A 147 -11.83 15.86 -11.74
N TRP A 148 -12.73 16.18 -10.80
CA TRP A 148 -13.05 15.27 -9.69
C TRP A 148 -13.66 13.95 -10.18
N ARG A 149 -14.61 13.97 -11.14
CA ARG A 149 -15.21 12.75 -11.70
C ARG A 149 -14.23 11.93 -12.55
N ALA A 150 -13.29 12.58 -13.23
CA ALA A 150 -12.30 11.91 -14.06
C ALA A 150 -11.13 11.31 -13.26
N GLN A 151 -10.87 11.79 -12.04
CA GLN A 151 -9.65 11.45 -11.29
C GLN A 151 -9.86 10.98 -9.83
N HIS A 152 -11.02 11.19 -9.20
CA HIS A 152 -11.15 11.14 -7.72
C HIS A 152 -12.36 10.36 -7.15
N ASP A 153 -12.85 9.30 -7.81
CA ASP A 153 -13.69 8.32 -7.09
C ASP A 153 -12.80 7.56 -6.10
N TYR A 154 -12.75 7.96 -4.83
CA TYR A 154 -11.81 7.40 -3.85
C TYR A 154 -11.97 5.89 -3.63
N MET A 155 -13.16 5.33 -3.89
CA MET A 155 -13.44 3.91 -3.67
C MET A 155 -13.05 3.08 -4.89
N LEU A 156 -13.38 3.54 -6.10
CA LEU A 156 -12.90 2.92 -7.34
C LEU A 156 -11.39 3.15 -7.56
N TRP A 157 -10.86 4.30 -7.15
CA TRP A 157 -9.43 4.60 -7.02
C TRP A 157 -8.78 3.58 -6.07
N ALA A 158 -9.21 3.48 -4.82
CA ALA A 158 -8.63 2.52 -3.86
C ALA A 158 -8.75 1.05 -4.31
N LEU A 159 -9.86 0.67 -4.95
CA LEU A 159 -10.07 -0.68 -5.49
C LEU A 159 -9.26 -0.95 -6.76
N SER A 160 -8.97 0.07 -7.58
CA SER A 160 -8.12 -0.05 -8.78
C SER A 160 -6.64 -0.33 -8.45
N TYR A 161 -6.22 -0.09 -7.21
CA TYR A 161 -4.88 -0.42 -6.70
C TYR A 161 -4.83 -1.69 -5.84
N VAL A 162 -5.91 -2.46 -5.77
CA VAL A 162 -5.82 -3.87 -5.33
C VAL A 162 -5.25 -4.68 -6.51
N ASP A 163 -4.05 -4.31 -6.92
CA ASP A 163 -3.24 -5.04 -7.88
C ASP A 163 -2.31 -6.02 -7.13
N TRP A 164 -1.61 -6.87 -7.88
CA TRP A 164 -0.74 -7.93 -7.35
C TRP A 164 0.29 -7.41 -6.33
N ASP A 165 0.74 -6.16 -6.43
CA ASP A 165 1.73 -5.54 -5.54
C ASP A 165 1.19 -5.26 -4.13
N THR A 166 -0.03 -4.74 -4.02
CA THR A 166 -0.74 -4.53 -2.74
C THR A 166 -1.04 -5.87 -2.07
N GLY A 167 -1.44 -6.88 -2.85
CA GLY A 167 -1.66 -8.26 -2.40
C GLY A 167 -0.41 -8.85 -1.74
N ILE A 168 0.74 -8.78 -2.43
CA ILE A 168 2.03 -9.21 -1.88
C ILE A 168 2.36 -8.49 -0.59
N ARG A 169 2.15 -7.18 -0.51
CA ARG A 169 2.43 -6.46 0.73
C ARG A 169 1.57 -6.97 1.89
N ILE A 170 0.29 -7.24 1.66
CA ILE A 170 -0.60 -7.77 2.71
C ILE A 170 -0.08 -9.12 3.19
N VAL A 171 0.23 -10.04 2.27
CA VAL A 171 0.66 -11.41 2.63
C VAL A 171 2.06 -11.43 3.26
N ASP A 172 3.00 -10.64 2.73
CA ASP A 172 4.34 -10.50 3.29
C ASP A 172 4.32 -9.90 4.69
N PHE A 173 3.52 -8.86 4.93
CA PHE A 173 3.36 -8.33 6.28
C PHE A 173 2.57 -9.28 7.20
N TYR A 174 1.63 -10.06 6.64
CA TYR A 174 0.85 -11.03 7.40
C TYR A 174 1.75 -12.09 8.03
N GLN A 175 2.67 -12.69 7.26
CA GLN A 175 3.58 -13.70 7.83
C GLN A 175 4.48 -13.13 8.91
N ILE A 176 4.92 -11.86 8.78
CA ILE A 176 5.72 -11.20 9.81
C ILE A 176 4.90 -11.00 11.08
N ALA A 177 3.69 -10.45 10.96
CA ALA A 177 2.81 -10.18 12.11
C ALA A 177 2.34 -11.48 12.79
N SER A 178 2.07 -12.53 11.99
CA SER A 178 1.78 -13.88 12.46
C SER A 178 2.93 -14.43 13.30
N PHE A 179 4.15 -14.43 12.75
CA PHE A 179 5.35 -14.88 13.44
C PHE A 179 5.61 -14.09 14.74
N GLN A 180 5.48 -12.76 14.70
CA GLN A 180 5.66 -11.91 15.89
C GLN A 180 4.67 -12.23 17.02
N THR A 181 3.46 -12.67 16.67
CA THR A 181 2.42 -13.01 17.64
C THR A 181 2.70 -14.35 18.33
N CYS A 182 3.18 -15.36 17.61
CA CYS A 182 3.35 -16.70 18.16
C CYS A 182 4.77 -17.02 18.65
N ILE A 183 5.82 -16.28 18.24
CA ILE A 183 7.21 -16.66 18.51
C ILE A 183 7.55 -16.82 20.00
N ALA A 184 7.06 -15.93 20.87
CA ALA A 184 7.32 -16.04 22.31
C ALA A 184 6.72 -17.32 22.90
N LEU A 185 5.51 -17.69 22.46
CA LEU A 185 4.86 -18.94 22.87
C LEU A 185 5.56 -20.16 22.26
N HIS A 186 5.97 -20.08 21.00
CA HIS A 186 6.65 -21.17 20.29
C HIS A 186 7.99 -21.51 20.96
N LEU A 187 8.81 -20.51 21.30
CA LEU A 187 10.08 -20.73 21.99
C LEU A 187 9.87 -21.31 23.40
N ARG A 188 8.86 -20.83 24.13
CA ARG A 188 8.51 -21.35 25.45
C ARG A 188 8.00 -22.79 25.39
N TYR A 189 7.29 -23.16 24.32
CA TYR A 189 6.86 -24.54 24.09
C TYR A 189 8.04 -25.49 23.83
N LEU A 190 9.01 -25.06 23.01
CA LEU A 190 10.21 -25.85 22.72
C LEU A 190 11.12 -25.98 23.95
N ARG A 191 11.27 -24.91 24.74
CA ARG A 191 12.21 -24.81 25.87
C ARG A 191 11.49 -24.18 27.09
N PRO A 192 10.66 -24.96 27.82
CA PRO A 192 9.89 -24.46 28.96
C PRO A 192 10.75 -23.99 30.14
N GLU A 193 12.00 -24.42 30.20
CA GLU A 193 12.97 -24.08 31.23
C GLU A 193 13.66 -22.73 31.02
N LEU A 194 13.45 -22.06 29.88
CA LEU A 194 14.02 -20.73 29.64
C LEU A 194 13.51 -19.73 30.67
N SER A 195 14.44 -18.97 31.26
CA SER A 195 14.08 -17.82 32.05
C SER A 195 13.35 -16.78 31.18
N PRO A 196 12.47 -15.93 31.76
CA PRO A 196 11.81 -14.86 31.02
C PRO A 196 12.79 -13.93 30.27
N ALA A 197 13.99 -13.76 30.80
CA ALA A 197 15.04 -12.96 30.20
C ALA A 197 15.69 -13.64 28.97
N GLU A 198 15.98 -14.93 29.06
CA GLU A 198 16.49 -15.69 27.91
C GLU A 198 15.43 -15.80 26.81
N LEU A 199 14.15 -15.99 27.19
CA LEU A 199 13.04 -15.98 26.24
C LEU A 199 12.98 -14.65 25.48
N ALA A 200 13.04 -13.52 26.20
CA ALA A 200 13.05 -12.18 25.63
C ALA A 200 14.19 -11.98 24.63
N HIS A 201 15.39 -12.45 24.98
CA HIS A 201 16.57 -12.36 24.12
C HIS A 201 16.39 -13.14 22.81
N HIS A 202 15.94 -14.40 22.89
CA HIS A 202 15.73 -15.23 21.71
C HIS A 202 14.60 -14.73 20.80
N VAL A 203 13.53 -14.14 21.37
CA VAL A 203 12.46 -13.47 20.60
C VAL A 203 13.03 -12.29 19.80
N GLY A 204 13.81 -11.42 20.44
CA GLY A 204 14.44 -10.28 19.79
C GLY A 204 15.37 -10.71 18.65
N LEU A 205 16.19 -11.75 18.87
CA LEU A 205 17.04 -12.35 17.83
C LEU A 205 16.22 -12.90 16.66
N ALA A 206 15.21 -13.73 16.92
CA ALA A 206 14.41 -14.35 15.87
C ALA A 206 13.67 -13.32 14.99
N GLN A 207 13.23 -12.20 15.58
CA GLN A 207 12.62 -11.09 14.85
C GLN A 207 13.66 -10.26 14.07
N GLY A 208 14.81 -9.95 14.67
CA GLY A 208 15.86 -9.13 14.05
C GLY A 208 16.57 -9.82 12.89
N MET A 209 16.90 -11.12 13.01
CA MET A 209 17.72 -11.83 12.03
C MET A 209 17.08 -11.90 10.63
N PHE A 210 15.75 -11.93 10.53
CA PHE A 210 15.04 -11.80 9.26
C PHE A 210 15.38 -10.49 8.55
N THR A 211 15.25 -9.37 9.27
CA THR A 211 15.50 -8.04 8.69
C THR A 211 16.99 -7.87 8.38
N THR A 212 17.87 -8.38 9.24
CA THR A 212 19.33 -8.37 9.00
C THR A 212 19.70 -9.09 7.71
N ALA A 213 19.16 -10.29 7.48
CA ALA A 213 19.40 -11.03 6.24
C ALA A 213 18.83 -10.32 5.00
N GLN A 214 17.64 -9.71 5.12
CA GLN A 214 17.02 -8.94 4.04
C GLN A 214 17.86 -7.73 3.64
N ILE A 215 18.46 -7.02 4.60
CA ILE A 215 19.35 -5.88 4.30
C ILE A 215 20.60 -6.36 3.57
N ALA A 216 21.20 -7.46 4.04
CA ALA A 216 22.40 -8.02 3.44
C ALA A 216 22.16 -8.49 2.00
N SER A 217 20.99 -9.05 1.70
CA SER A 217 20.64 -9.54 0.36
C SER A 217 20.02 -8.47 -0.56
N ALA A 218 19.55 -7.33 -0.03
CA ALA A 218 18.82 -6.33 -0.82
C ALA A 218 19.56 -5.83 -2.09
N PRO A 219 20.88 -5.52 -2.06
CA PRO A 219 21.60 -5.10 -3.27
C PRO A 219 21.64 -6.20 -4.34
N LEU A 220 21.75 -7.46 -3.92
CA LEU A 220 21.76 -8.61 -4.83
C LEU A 220 20.41 -8.76 -5.54
N TRP A 221 19.31 -8.56 -4.81
CA TRP A 221 17.96 -8.61 -5.39
C TRP A 221 17.68 -7.45 -6.35
N GLY A 222 18.21 -6.26 -6.07
CA GLY A 222 18.16 -5.13 -7.02
C GLY A 222 18.82 -5.50 -8.34
N SER A 223 20.08 -5.96 -8.31
CA SER A 223 20.78 -6.39 -9.51
C SER A 223 20.14 -7.61 -10.18
N ALA A 224 19.55 -8.53 -9.42
CA ALA A 224 18.85 -9.68 -9.98
C ALA A 224 17.58 -9.24 -10.71
N ALA A 225 16.80 -8.31 -10.15
CA ALA A 225 15.59 -7.81 -10.78
C ALA A 225 15.86 -7.17 -12.15
N ASP A 226 17.01 -6.50 -12.30
CA ASP A 226 17.45 -5.93 -13.57
C ASP A 226 17.90 -6.98 -14.60
N ARG A 227 18.33 -8.17 -14.15
CA ARG A 227 18.88 -9.24 -15.02
C ARG A 227 17.85 -10.30 -15.40
N ILE A 228 17.12 -10.81 -14.41
CA ILE A 228 16.19 -11.94 -14.57
C ILE A 228 14.72 -11.51 -14.56
N GLY A 229 14.47 -10.21 -14.47
CA GLY A 229 13.11 -9.66 -14.38
C GLY A 229 12.57 -9.59 -12.95
N ARG A 230 11.63 -8.68 -12.74
CA ARG A 230 10.99 -8.43 -11.45
C ARG A 230 10.04 -9.53 -11.05
N LYS A 231 9.32 -10.12 -12.01
CA LYS A 231 8.37 -11.21 -11.73
C LYS A 231 9.11 -12.40 -11.15
N ALA A 232 10.26 -12.77 -11.73
CA ALA A 232 11.09 -13.86 -11.22
C ALA A 232 11.57 -13.59 -9.79
N VAL A 233 12.09 -12.39 -9.50
CA VAL A 233 12.54 -12.01 -8.15
C VAL A 233 11.40 -12.08 -7.12
N VAL A 234 10.21 -11.59 -7.47
CA VAL A 234 9.03 -11.64 -6.59
C VAL A 234 8.64 -13.08 -6.30
N LEU A 235 8.55 -13.93 -7.32
CA LEU A 235 8.18 -15.34 -7.17
C LEU A 235 9.18 -16.11 -6.30
N ILE A 236 10.48 -15.92 -6.52
CA ILE A 236 11.52 -16.52 -5.68
C ILE A 236 11.35 -16.07 -4.23
N GLY A 237 11.08 -14.79 -4.00
CA GLY A 237 10.86 -14.27 -2.65
C GLY A 237 9.62 -14.82 -1.96
N LEU A 238 8.49 -14.93 -2.66
CA LEU A 238 7.26 -15.49 -2.11
C LEU A 238 7.38 -16.98 -1.80
N VAL A 239 7.86 -17.78 -2.76
CA VAL A 239 8.02 -19.23 -2.60
C VAL A 239 9.11 -19.55 -1.56
N GLY A 240 10.23 -18.81 -1.57
CA GLY A 240 11.28 -18.96 -0.57
C GLY A 240 10.81 -18.61 0.84
N THR A 241 10.02 -17.54 1.00
CA THR A 241 9.43 -17.20 2.30
C THR A 241 8.41 -18.27 2.73
N ALA A 242 7.61 -18.82 1.80
CA ALA A 242 6.67 -19.90 2.10
C ALA A 242 7.40 -21.17 2.60
N LEU A 243 8.50 -21.54 1.94
CA LEU A 243 9.36 -22.64 2.37
C LEU A 243 9.91 -22.40 3.78
N SER A 244 10.33 -21.17 4.09
CA SER A 244 10.74 -20.84 5.44
C SER A 244 9.62 -20.97 6.47
N CYS A 245 8.40 -20.57 6.15
CA CYS A 245 7.27 -20.73 7.06
C CYS A 245 7.04 -22.21 7.36
N ILE A 246 7.09 -23.09 6.35
CA ILE A 246 7.04 -24.54 6.54
C ILE A 246 8.22 -25.02 7.42
N GLY A 247 9.42 -24.52 7.18
CA GLY A 247 10.59 -24.83 8.00
C GLY A 247 10.42 -24.45 9.48
N VAL A 248 9.85 -23.27 9.76
CA VAL A 248 9.50 -22.83 11.12
C VAL A 248 8.39 -23.68 11.72
N ALA A 249 7.39 -24.09 10.93
CA ALA A 249 6.27 -24.92 11.40
C ALA A 249 6.73 -26.22 12.06
N PHE A 250 7.84 -26.79 11.58
CA PHE A 250 8.41 -28.05 12.05
C PHE A 250 9.76 -27.88 12.76
N ALA A 251 10.10 -26.66 13.17
CA ALA A 251 11.38 -26.39 13.82
C ALA A 251 11.39 -26.96 15.26
N GLY A 252 12.25 -27.94 15.51
CA GLY A 252 12.44 -28.54 16.84
C GLY A 252 13.42 -27.79 17.75
N SER A 253 14.00 -26.67 17.31
CA SER A 253 15.00 -25.92 18.10
C SER A 253 15.02 -24.43 17.78
N VAL A 254 15.49 -23.64 18.74
CA VAL A 254 15.62 -22.18 18.58
C VAL A 254 16.56 -21.81 17.43
N SER A 255 17.69 -22.52 17.30
CA SER A 255 18.64 -22.31 16.21
C SER A 255 18.04 -22.62 14.84
N SER A 256 17.18 -23.66 14.74
CA SER A 256 16.46 -23.98 13.51
C SER A 256 15.50 -22.84 13.12
N ILE A 257 14.75 -22.29 14.07
CA ILE A 257 13.91 -21.11 13.82
C ILE A 257 14.74 -19.94 13.30
N ILE A 258 15.85 -19.61 13.96
CA ILE A 258 16.73 -18.51 13.54
C ILE A 258 17.28 -18.73 12.13
N LEU A 259 17.70 -19.96 11.79
CA LEU A 259 18.18 -20.32 10.46
C LEU A 259 17.11 -20.10 9.39
N TRP A 260 15.88 -20.54 9.65
CA TRP A 260 14.76 -20.31 8.74
C TRP A 260 14.44 -18.81 8.61
N ARG A 261 14.50 -18.04 9.69
CA ARG A 261 14.31 -16.58 9.64
C ARG A 261 15.40 -15.87 8.82
N LEU A 262 16.65 -16.30 8.95
CA LEU A 262 17.76 -15.86 8.11
C LEU A 262 17.48 -16.17 6.63
N PHE A 263 17.08 -17.40 6.33
CA PHE A 263 16.74 -17.82 4.96
C PHE A 263 15.59 -16.99 4.38
N ALA A 264 14.47 -16.85 5.11
CA ALA A 264 13.34 -16.01 4.70
C ALA A 264 13.77 -14.57 4.40
N GLY A 265 14.54 -13.95 5.29
CA GLY A 265 15.04 -12.59 5.07
C GLY A 265 15.93 -12.51 3.83
N ALA A 266 16.85 -13.45 3.67
CA ALA A 266 17.78 -13.50 2.54
C ALA A 266 17.03 -13.61 1.21
N VAL A 267 15.93 -14.36 1.12
CA VAL A 267 15.16 -14.53 -0.12
C VAL A 267 14.08 -13.46 -0.33
N ASN A 268 13.74 -12.65 0.66
CA ASN A 268 12.63 -11.69 0.60
C ASN A 268 12.97 -10.40 -0.18
N GLY A 269 13.00 -10.50 -1.52
CA GLY A 269 13.14 -9.37 -2.44
C GLY A 269 11.84 -8.61 -2.76
N THR A 270 10.70 -9.02 -2.18
CA THR A 270 9.36 -8.56 -2.55
C THR A 270 9.09 -7.10 -2.19
N VAL A 271 9.63 -6.61 -1.07
CA VAL A 271 9.48 -5.22 -0.61
C VAL A 271 9.99 -4.23 -1.66
N MET A 272 11.17 -4.49 -2.21
CA MET A 272 11.81 -3.62 -3.19
C MET A 272 11.07 -3.65 -4.53
N ALA A 273 10.66 -4.85 -4.95
CA ALA A 273 9.89 -5.03 -6.18
C ALA A 273 8.53 -4.29 -6.13
N ALA A 274 7.80 -4.37 -5.02
CA ALA A 274 6.52 -3.67 -4.86
C ALA A 274 6.68 -2.14 -4.90
N ARG A 275 7.68 -1.59 -4.20
CA ARG A 275 7.96 -0.14 -4.22
C ARG A 275 8.37 0.35 -5.61
N ALA A 276 9.17 -0.44 -6.31
CA ALA A 276 9.59 -0.13 -7.67
C ALA A 276 8.40 -0.23 -8.64
N ALA A 277 7.51 -1.22 -8.48
CA ALA A 277 6.29 -1.34 -9.26
C ALA A 277 5.37 -0.12 -9.11
N VAL A 278 5.13 0.35 -7.87
CA VAL A 278 4.39 1.59 -7.61
C VAL A 278 5.04 2.81 -8.27
N SER A 279 6.37 2.87 -8.28
CA SER A 279 7.10 4.00 -8.88
C SER A 279 7.04 4.00 -10.41
N ASP A 280 7.04 2.81 -11.02
CA ASP A 280 7.09 2.65 -12.47
C ASP A 280 5.70 2.70 -13.11
N ASN A 281 4.69 2.20 -12.41
CA ASN A 281 3.32 2.13 -12.93
C ASN A 281 2.52 3.42 -12.65
N LEU A 282 2.95 4.26 -11.71
CA LEU A 282 2.23 5.49 -11.35
C LEU A 282 2.94 6.75 -11.79
N ALA A 283 2.16 7.66 -12.39
CA ALA A 283 2.56 9.03 -12.63
C ALA A 283 3.00 9.72 -11.32
N LEU A 284 3.95 10.65 -11.42
CA LEU A 284 4.56 11.36 -10.28
C LEU A 284 3.54 11.94 -9.30
N GLU A 285 2.41 12.44 -9.81
CA GLU A 285 1.32 13.01 -9.02
C GLU A 285 0.55 11.97 -8.18
N HIS A 286 0.51 10.71 -8.62
CA HIS A 286 -0.23 9.63 -7.96
C HIS A 286 0.65 8.72 -7.09
N ARG A 287 1.98 8.78 -7.25
CA ARG A 287 2.94 8.00 -6.44
C ARG A 287 2.73 8.12 -4.93
N PRO A 288 2.51 9.31 -4.32
CA PRO A 288 2.29 9.41 -2.87
C PRO A 288 1.11 8.58 -2.39
N ALA A 289 0.07 8.50 -3.21
CA ALA A 289 -1.15 7.80 -2.89
C ALA A 289 -0.99 6.28 -3.08
N GLY A 290 -0.22 5.84 -4.09
CA GLY A 290 0.23 4.45 -4.21
C GLY A 290 1.11 3.99 -3.04
N PHE A 291 2.08 4.81 -2.61
CA PHE A 291 2.89 4.49 -1.42
C PHE A 291 2.05 4.42 -0.14
N SER A 292 0.99 5.25 -0.01
CA SER A 292 0.04 5.19 1.11
C SER A 292 -0.70 3.84 1.16
N LEU A 293 -0.97 3.21 0.02
CA LEU A 293 -1.60 1.88 0.00
C LEU A 293 -0.68 0.79 0.51
N LEU A 294 0.63 0.86 0.21
CA LEU A 294 1.60 -0.07 0.82
C LEU A 294 1.63 0.04 2.36
N VAL A 295 1.40 1.25 2.89
CA VAL A 295 1.26 1.49 4.34
C VAL A 295 -0.08 0.95 4.86
N LEU A 296 -1.17 1.11 4.11
CA LEU A 296 -2.45 0.50 4.45
C LEU A 296 -2.35 -1.03 4.52
N SER A 297 -1.68 -1.67 3.56
CA SER A 297 -1.42 -3.12 3.56
C SER A 297 -0.72 -3.58 4.84
N PHE A 298 0.24 -2.80 5.34
CA PHE A 298 0.88 -3.07 6.64
C PHE A 298 -0.15 -3.07 7.77
N HIS A 299 -1.04 -2.07 7.85
CA HIS A 299 -2.03 -2.01 8.91
C HIS A 299 -3.05 -3.15 8.84
N VAL A 300 -3.55 -3.47 7.64
CA VAL A 300 -4.45 -4.60 7.41
C VAL A 300 -3.80 -5.92 7.86
N ALA A 301 -2.55 -6.15 7.47
CA ALA A 301 -1.81 -7.33 7.88
C ALA A 301 -1.57 -7.41 9.39
N ASN A 302 -1.35 -6.28 10.07
CA ASN A 302 -1.23 -6.24 11.54
C ASN A 302 -2.56 -6.40 12.28
N VAL A 303 -3.71 -6.34 11.60
CA VAL A 303 -4.99 -6.80 12.16
C VAL A 303 -5.10 -8.31 11.98
N LEU A 304 -4.99 -8.77 10.73
CA LEU A 304 -5.30 -10.14 10.36
C LEU A 304 -4.26 -11.13 10.91
N GLY A 305 -2.98 -10.79 10.87
CA GLY A 305 -1.88 -11.64 11.31
C GLY A 305 -2.08 -12.13 12.75
N PRO A 306 -2.13 -11.23 13.75
CA PRO A 306 -2.24 -11.64 15.15
C PRO A 306 -3.55 -12.35 15.49
N VAL A 307 -4.68 -11.85 14.97
CA VAL A 307 -6.01 -12.43 15.25
C VAL A 307 -6.11 -13.85 14.69
N VAL A 308 -5.76 -14.03 13.41
CA VAL A 308 -5.84 -15.35 12.78
C VAL A 308 -4.81 -16.32 13.37
N THR A 309 -3.63 -15.83 13.74
CA THR A 309 -2.61 -16.64 14.43
C THR A 309 -3.13 -17.16 15.76
N ALA A 310 -3.64 -16.28 16.63
CA ALA A 310 -4.23 -16.66 17.91
C ALA A 310 -5.34 -17.70 17.76
N MET A 311 -6.23 -17.52 16.76
CA MET A 311 -7.29 -18.48 16.47
C MET A 311 -6.75 -19.83 15.98
N SER A 312 -5.71 -19.84 15.15
CA SER A 312 -5.17 -21.06 14.54
C SER A 312 -4.38 -21.95 15.50
N MET A 313 -3.81 -21.39 16.58
CA MET A 313 -3.05 -22.16 17.56
C MET A 313 -3.95 -23.02 18.48
N GLY A 314 -5.26 -22.75 18.50
CA GLY A 314 -6.21 -23.44 19.37
C GLY A 314 -6.10 -23.04 20.85
N SER A 315 -7.12 -23.38 21.64
CA SER A 315 -7.13 -23.11 23.07
C SER A 315 -6.12 -24.01 23.78
N GLY A 316 -5.10 -23.44 24.42
CA GLY A 316 -4.10 -24.20 25.19
C GLY A 316 -2.73 -24.27 24.53
N ALA A 317 -2.44 -23.47 23.50
CA ALA A 317 -1.10 -23.36 22.92
C ALA A 317 -0.03 -22.92 23.93
N SER A 318 -0.46 -22.25 25.01
CA SER A 318 0.36 -21.89 26.15
C SER A 318 0.62 -23.03 27.15
N GLN A 319 -0.06 -24.18 27.02
CA GLN A 319 0.04 -25.35 27.90
C GLN A 319 0.50 -26.58 27.12
N ARG A 320 1.63 -27.18 27.52
CA ARG A 320 2.11 -28.44 26.92
C ARG A 320 1.17 -29.57 27.36
N PRO A 321 0.67 -30.46 26.46
CA PRO A 321 -0.18 -31.56 26.88
C PRO A 321 0.58 -32.45 27.88
N VAL A 322 0.03 -32.54 29.09
CA VAL A 322 0.56 -33.36 30.19
C VAL A 322 -0.02 -34.76 30.00
N SER A 323 0.84 -35.73 29.68
CA SER A 323 0.57 -37.17 29.49
C SER A 323 0.04 -37.64 28.12
N PRO A 324 0.67 -38.65 27.49
CA PRO A 324 0.12 -39.41 26.38
C PRO A 324 -0.84 -40.48 26.92
N SER A 325 -1.95 -40.09 27.52
CA SER A 325 -2.99 -41.04 27.90
C SER A 325 -4.35 -40.35 27.81
N GLU A 326 -4.98 -40.50 26.66
CA GLU A 326 -6.38 -40.89 26.48
C GLU A 326 -6.94 -40.31 25.17
N SER A 327 -7.33 -41.22 24.29
CA SER A 327 -8.06 -41.01 23.03
C SER A 327 -7.35 -40.14 21.98
N VAL A 328 -6.55 -40.78 21.13
CA VAL A 328 -6.33 -40.30 19.76
C VAL A 328 -7.66 -40.42 19.03
N GLN A 329 -8.53 -39.41 19.18
CA GLN A 329 -9.56 -39.15 18.20
C GLN A 329 -8.83 -38.66 16.95
N LEU A 330 -8.87 -39.48 15.89
CA LEU A 330 -8.31 -39.19 14.59
C LEU A 330 -9.13 -38.06 13.94
N GLY A 331 -8.83 -36.82 14.33
CA GLY A 331 -9.47 -35.60 13.86
C GLY A 331 -8.46 -34.46 13.81
N THR A 332 -8.72 -33.46 12.98
CA THR A 332 -7.88 -32.26 12.81
C THR A 332 -7.54 -31.56 14.14
N SER A 333 -8.39 -31.68 15.16
CA SER A 333 -8.15 -31.18 16.51
C SER A 333 -6.92 -31.81 17.19
N SER A 334 -6.72 -33.13 17.06
CA SER A 334 -5.60 -33.84 17.72
C SER A 334 -4.23 -33.44 17.15
N TRP A 335 -4.14 -33.20 15.84
CA TRP A 335 -2.89 -32.76 15.22
C TRP A 335 -2.52 -31.33 15.61
N ILE A 336 -3.49 -30.42 15.66
CA ILE A 336 -3.29 -29.03 16.09
C ILE A 336 -2.85 -28.97 17.55
N THR A 337 -3.48 -29.75 18.44
CA THR A 337 -3.06 -29.82 19.85
C THR A 337 -1.62 -30.29 20.02
N ASN A 338 -1.16 -31.20 19.16
CA ASN A 338 0.22 -31.70 19.19
C ASN A 338 1.23 -30.76 18.51
N ASN A 339 0.79 -29.90 17.59
CA ASN A 339 1.62 -28.98 16.83
C ASN A 339 0.98 -27.58 16.70
N PRO A 340 0.74 -26.87 17.82
CA PRO A 340 -0.05 -25.64 17.80
C PRO A 340 0.61 -24.51 16.98
N PHE A 341 1.94 -24.50 16.88
CA PHE A 341 2.69 -23.50 16.12
C PHE A 341 2.88 -23.86 14.64
N ALA A 342 2.57 -25.09 14.24
CA ALA A 342 2.64 -25.48 12.82
C ALA A 342 1.50 -24.84 12.02
N ALA A 343 0.29 -24.80 12.58
CA ALA A 343 -0.90 -24.23 11.94
C ALA A 343 -0.74 -22.78 11.45
N PRO A 344 -0.34 -21.79 12.28
CA PRO A 344 -0.17 -20.41 11.81
C PRO A 344 0.90 -20.27 10.73
N ASN A 345 1.99 -21.04 10.82
CA ASN A 345 3.07 -21.01 9.85
C ASN A 345 2.68 -21.66 8.51
N ILE A 346 1.97 -22.79 8.53
CA ILE A 346 1.42 -23.42 7.32
C ILE A 346 0.41 -22.49 6.65
N LEU A 347 -0.44 -21.81 7.42
CA LEU A 347 -1.37 -20.83 6.88
C LEU A 347 -0.64 -19.67 6.19
N SER A 348 0.42 -19.13 6.81
CA SER A 348 1.29 -18.15 6.16
C SER A 348 1.89 -18.68 4.85
N ALA A 349 2.35 -19.94 4.82
CA ALA A 349 2.88 -20.56 3.60
C ALA A 349 1.81 -20.70 2.50
N ILE A 350 0.58 -21.10 2.84
CA ILE A 350 -0.53 -21.21 1.89
C ILE A 350 -0.85 -19.85 1.28
N LEU A 351 -0.93 -18.79 2.10
CA LEU A 351 -1.18 -17.44 1.62
C LEU A 351 -0.06 -16.94 0.68
N LEU A 352 1.20 -17.20 1.03
CA LEU A 352 2.36 -16.84 0.19
C LEU A 352 2.37 -17.59 -1.15
N VAL A 353 2.01 -18.87 -1.16
CA VAL A 353 1.90 -19.66 -2.40
C VAL A 353 0.71 -19.20 -3.24
N GLY A 354 -0.43 -18.92 -2.61
CA GLY A 354 -1.60 -18.37 -3.29
C GLY A 354 -1.30 -17.02 -3.95
N ASP A 355 -0.58 -16.16 -3.24
CA ASP A 355 -0.12 -14.87 -3.77
C ASP A 355 0.93 -15.03 -4.87
N ALA A 356 1.87 -15.99 -4.74
CA ALA A 356 2.79 -16.34 -5.83
C ALA A 356 2.04 -16.81 -7.09
N ALA A 357 0.94 -17.57 -6.94
CA ALA A 357 0.09 -17.96 -8.05
C ALA A 357 -0.63 -16.76 -8.68
N LEU A 358 -1.12 -15.80 -7.88
CA LEU A 358 -1.69 -14.56 -8.38
C LEU A 358 -0.68 -13.73 -9.17
N VAL A 359 0.55 -13.58 -8.66
CA VAL A 359 1.65 -12.93 -9.37
C VAL A 359 1.98 -13.66 -10.67
N TRP A 360 2.03 -14.99 -10.62
CA TRP A 360 2.28 -15.80 -11.82
C TRP A 360 1.23 -15.54 -12.92
N LEU A 361 -0.05 -15.43 -12.54
CA LEU A 361 -1.17 -15.23 -13.46
C LEU A 361 -1.35 -13.77 -13.93
N LYS A 362 -1.18 -12.79 -13.03
CA LYS A 362 -1.51 -11.38 -13.30
C LYS A 362 -0.31 -10.53 -13.72
N LEU A 363 0.88 -10.78 -13.17
CA LEU A 363 2.06 -9.96 -13.49
C LEU A 363 2.61 -10.38 -14.85
N GLN A 364 2.51 -9.50 -15.85
CA GLN A 364 3.18 -9.67 -17.14
C GLN A 364 4.53 -8.94 -17.13
N GLU A 365 5.58 -9.61 -17.59
CA GLU A 365 6.95 -9.05 -17.59
C GLU A 365 7.14 -8.12 -18.79
N VAL A 366 7.43 -6.84 -18.53
CA VAL A 366 7.65 -5.83 -19.60
C VAL A 366 9.05 -5.96 -20.22
N HIS A 367 10.00 -6.60 -19.54
CA HIS A 367 11.39 -6.73 -19.99
C HIS A 367 11.62 -8.03 -20.79
N GLN A 368 11.27 -8.04 -22.07
CA GLN A 368 11.73 -9.08 -23.00
C GLN A 368 13.20 -8.81 -23.40
N LYS A 369 14.13 -9.44 -22.69
CA LYS A 369 15.38 -9.91 -23.30
C LYS A 369 15.38 -11.44 -23.27
N ASP A 370 15.12 -12.05 -24.42
CA ASP A 370 15.45 -13.43 -24.78
C ASP A 370 15.00 -14.60 -23.87
N TYR A 371 13.75 -14.60 -23.40
CA TYR A 371 13.16 -15.77 -22.71
C TYR A 371 12.55 -16.84 -23.65
N GLY A 372 12.66 -16.68 -24.97
CA GLY A 372 11.97 -17.53 -25.96
C GLY A 372 12.46 -18.98 -26.09
N LYS A 373 13.57 -19.38 -25.44
CA LYS A 373 14.16 -20.73 -25.63
C LYS A 373 13.66 -21.82 -24.69
N TRP A 374 13.19 -21.48 -23.48
CA TRP A 374 12.76 -22.47 -22.49
C TRP A 374 11.27 -22.82 -22.60
N GLN A 375 10.44 -21.85 -22.97
CA GLN A 375 8.99 -22.06 -23.15
C GLN A 375 8.69 -22.93 -24.38
N SER A 376 9.50 -22.85 -25.45
CA SER A 376 9.35 -23.68 -26.64
C SER A 376 9.67 -25.16 -26.41
N TRP A 377 10.38 -25.50 -25.33
CA TRP A 377 10.77 -26.88 -25.01
C TRP A 377 9.69 -27.64 -24.22
N LEU A 378 8.93 -26.96 -23.35
CA LEU A 378 7.90 -27.59 -22.52
C LEU A 378 6.51 -27.61 -23.15
N PHE A 379 6.18 -26.61 -23.97
CA PHE A 379 4.85 -26.49 -24.57
C PHE A 379 5.00 -26.08 -26.04
N GLY A 380 4.87 -27.05 -26.94
CA GLY A 380 4.94 -26.89 -28.40
C GLY A 380 3.81 -26.06 -29.00
N ARG A 381 3.53 -24.87 -28.47
CA ARG A 381 2.63 -23.87 -29.07
C ARG A 381 3.34 -22.53 -29.15
N SER A 382 3.81 -22.24 -30.36
CA SER A 382 4.24 -20.91 -30.78
C SER A 382 3.01 -19.99 -30.81
N ASN A 383 2.85 -19.13 -29.80
CA ASN A 383 1.95 -17.98 -29.87
C ASN A 383 2.73 -16.80 -30.46
N SER A 384 2.86 -16.80 -31.79
CA SER A 384 3.52 -15.76 -32.59
C SER A 384 2.59 -14.59 -32.93
N HIS A 385 1.87 -14.00 -31.96
CA HIS A 385 0.94 -12.89 -32.24
C HIS A 385 1.01 -11.76 -31.20
N TYR A 386 2.22 -11.31 -30.84
CA TYR A 386 2.37 -10.04 -30.11
C TYR A 386 3.45 -9.18 -30.76
N ARG A 387 2.98 -8.18 -31.52
CA ARG A 387 3.78 -7.07 -32.04
C ARG A 387 3.89 -6.03 -30.92
N LYS A 388 5.11 -5.57 -30.63
CA LYS A 388 5.34 -4.37 -29.80
C LYS A 388 4.40 -3.25 -30.28
N LEU A 389 3.60 -2.69 -29.37
CA LEU A 389 3.06 -1.35 -29.56
C LEU A 389 4.27 -0.41 -29.73
N PRO A 390 4.32 0.41 -30.78
CA PRO A 390 5.29 1.50 -30.85
C PRO A 390 5.12 2.41 -29.63
N ASP A 391 6.23 2.94 -29.13
CA ASP A 391 6.25 3.97 -28.09
C ASP A 391 5.37 5.15 -28.52
N VAL A 392 4.16 5.29 -27.96
CA VAL A 392 3.26 6.44 -28.19
C VAL A 392 3.71 7.59 -27.28
N ASN A 393 4.95 8.02 -27.46
CA ASN A 393 5.48 9.26 -26.88
C ASN A 393 6.17 10.15 -27.93
N SER A 394 6.09 9.82 -29.22
CA SER A 394 6.55 10.70 -30.30
C SER A 394 5.46 11.68 -30.78
N GLY A 395 4.69 12.24 -29.85
CA GLY A 395 3.80 13.39 -30.06
C GLY A 395 4.52 14.67 -29.68
N ASN A 396 5.20 15.26 -30.67
CA ASN A 396 6.22 16.32 -30.60
C ASN A 396 5.81 17.70 -30.02
N THR A 397 4.89 17.81 -29.06
CA THR A 397 4.49 19.15 -28.55
C THR A 397 4.29 19.22 -27.05
N SER A 398 3.84 18.14 -26.41
CA SER A 398 3.77 18.02 -24.94
C SER A 398 5.05 17.42 -24.36
N SER A 399 5.65 16.42 -25.03
CA SER A 399 6.99 15.91 -24.70
C SER A 399 8.03 17.01 -24.88
N MET A 400 8.00 17.76 -25.97
CA MET A 400 8.97 18.86 -26.21
C MET A 400 8.92 19.96 -25.14
N ARG A 401 7.77 20.22 -24.50
CA ARG A 401 7.67 21.21 -23.42
C ARG A 401 8.12 20.66 -22.08
N LEU A 402 7.85 19.39 -21.79
CA LEU A 402 8.32 18.70 -20.59
C LEU A 402 9.81 18.34 -20.70
N GLU A 403 10.27 17.86 -21.85
CA GLU A 403 11.67 17.65 -22.22
C GLU A 403 12.43 18.96 -22.35
N ALA A 404 11.86 20.08 -22.83
CA ALA A 404 12.57 21.37 -22.76
C ALA A 404 12.60 21.96 -21.34
N ILE A 405 11.61 21.64 -20.48
CA ILE A 405 11.67 21.98 -19.04
C ILE A 405 12.69 21.06 -18.33
N GLU A 406 12.78 19.79 -18.70
CA GLU A 406 13.77 18.85 -18.17
C GLU A 406 15.18 19.07 -18.76
N GLU A 407 15.34 19.42 -20.04
CA GLU A 407 16.60 19.73 -20.73
C GLU A 407 17.10 21.13 -20.38
N GLY A 408 16.20 22.09 -20.22
CA GLY A 408 16.49 23.39 -19.64
C GLY A 408 16.97 23.29 -18.18
N GLN A 409 16.60 22.23 -17.47
CA GLN A 409 17.17 21.87 -16.16
C GLN A 409 18.44 21.00 -16.25
N ARG A 410 18.58 20.14 -17.27
CA ARG A 410 19.77 19.28 -17.47
C ARG A 410 21.01 20.06 -17.91
N HIS A 411 20.86 21.26 -18.49
CA HIS A 411 21.99 22.05 -19.01
C HIS A 411 22.53 23.16 -18.10
N THR A 412 22.01 23.33 -16.88
CA THR A 412 22.84 23.97 -15.84
C THR A 412 23.85 22.95 -15.38
N THR A 413 25.13 23.16 -15.70
CA THR A 413 26.29 22.39 -15.21
C THR A 413 26.09 22.02 -13.73
N GLU A 414 25.60 20.80 -13.47
CA GLU A 414 25.30 20.36 -12.11
C GLU A 414 26.62 20.30 -11.36
N ARG A 415 26.82 21.24 -10.43
CA ARG A 415 27.91 21.19 -9.45
C ARG A 415 27.83 19.84 -8.75
N SER A 416 28.96 19.14 -8.69
CA SER A 416 29.13 17.90 -7.93
C SER A 416 29.09 18.19 -6.43
N ASP A 417 27.94 18.61 -5.92
CA ASP A 417 27.73 18.77 -4.48
C ASP A 417 27.61 17.39 -3.84
N SER A 418 28.21 17.19 -2.67
CA SER A 418 28.13 15.92 -1.95
C SER A 418 26.68 15.56 -1.60
N ILE A 419 26.30 14.28 -1.69
CA ILE A 419 25.00 13.77 -1.21
C ILE A 419 24.87 13.98 0.32
N TRP A 420 25.99 14.01 1.02
CA TRP A 420 26.07 14.19 2.47
C TRP A 420 25.91 15.67 2.86
N THR A 421 24.69 16.19 2.68
CA THR A 421 24.32 17.51 3.17
C THR A 421 23.91 17.46 4.65
N PRO A 422 24.06 18.55 5.43
CA PRO A 422 23.55 18.61 6.80
C PRO A 422 22.06 18.27 6.91
N LYS A 423 21.26 18.70 5.92
CA LYS A 423 19.83 18.37 5.83
C LYS A 423 19.59 16.87 5.68
N PHE A 424 20.33 16.22 4.77
CA PHE A 424 20.21 14.77 4.59
C PHE A 424 20.64 14.00 5.84
N ILE A 425 21.70 14.44 6.52
CA ILE A 425 22.17 13.82 7.78
C ILE A 425 21.11 13.93 8.89
N VAL A 426 20.46 15.08 9.05
CA VAL A 426 19.37 15.26 10.03
C VAL A 426 18.20 14.35 9.69
N VAL A 427 17.74 14.32 8.43
CA VAL A 427 16.66 13.43 7.97
C VAL A 427 17.01 11.97 8.25
N LEU A 428 18.21 11.54 7.88
CA LEU A 428 18.68 10.16 8.07
C LEU A 428 18.76 9.79 9.55
N SER A 429 19.17 10.74 10.41
CA SER A 429 19.20 10.56 11.87
C SER A 429 17.80 10.43 12.46
N THR A 430 16.84 11.26 12.03
CA THR A 430 15.44 11.13 12.45
C THR A 430 14.85 9.79 12.02
N VAL A 431 15.10 9.36 10.77
CA VAL A 431 14.65 8.05 10.27
C VAL A 431 15.28 6.90 11.06
N CYS A 432 16.58 6.98 11.34
CA CYS A 432 17.30 6.00 12.14
C CYS A 432 16.67 5.81 13.52
N ILE A 433 16.47 6.92 14.27
CA ILE A 433 15.92 6.85 15.62
C ILE A 433 14.45 6.44 15.59
N LEU A 434 13.68 6.92 14.60
CA LEU A 434 12.28 6.53 14.39
C LEU A 434 12.17 5.00 14.25
N GLU A 435 12.93 4.43 13.34
CA GLU A 435 12.84 3.02 13.03
C GLU A 435 13.40 2.13 14.13
N PHE A 436 14.41 2.60 14.87
CA PHE A 436 14.92 1.92 16.05
C PHE A 436 13.81 1.69 17.09
N HIS A 437 13.10 2.74 17.50
CA HIS A 437 12.07 2.55 18.53
C HIS A 437 10.82 1.85 18.01
N LEU A 438 10.48 1.97 16.72
CA LEU A 438 9.44 1.14 16.10
C LEU A 438 9.81 -0.35 16.11
N GLY A 439 11.09 -0.68 15.85
CA GLY A 439 11.62 -2.03 15.96
C GLY A 439 11.59 -2.55 17.39
N ALA A 440 12.06 -1.73 18.34
CA ALA A 440 12.03 -2.07 19.77
C ALA A 440 10.60 -2.31 20.26
N PHE A 441 9.65 -1.43 19.94
CA PHE A 441 8.24 -1.61 20.28
C PHE A 441 7.67 -2.91 19.71
N GLY A 442 8.00 -3.23 18.45
CA GLY A 442 7.56 -4.47 17.80
C GLY A 442 8.04 -5.76 18.49
N SER A 443 9.15 -5.70 19.22
CA SER A 443 9.61 -6.80 20.07
C SER A 443 9.02 -6.75 21.47
N LEU A 444 9.01 -5.56 22.08
CA LEU A 444 8.55 -5.33 23.44
C LEU A 444 7.08 -5.62 23.65
N TRP A 445 6.21 -5.15 22.75
CA TRP A 445 4.76 -5.23 22.94
C TRP A 445 4.24 -6.67 22.97
N PRO A 446 4.49 -7.53 21.96
CA PRO A 446 4.02 -8.92 22.01
C PRO A 446 4.61 -9.69 23.20
N LEU A 447 5.87 -9.44 23.53
CA LEU A 447 6.54 -10.07 24.64
C LEU A 447 5.92 -9.67 25.99
N PHE A 448 5.66 -8.39 26.19
CA PHE A 448 5.01 -7.86 27.40
C PHE A 448 3.59 -8.39 27.59
N VAL A 449 2.86 -8.62 26.49
CA VAL A 449 1.52 -9.23 26.52
C VAL A 449 1.57 -10.68 27.00
N VAL A 450 2.62 -11.43 26.65
CA VAL A 450 2.77 -12.86 26.94
C VAL A 450 3.42 -13.15 28.31
N VAL A 451 4.32 -12.29 28.78
CA VAL A 451 5.01 -12.49 30.07
C VAL A 451 4.03 -12.53 31.25
N ALA A 452 4.35 -13.37 32.24
CA ALA A 452 3.52 -13.62 33.41
C ALA A 452 3.20 -12.32 34.17
N ARG A 453 1.98 -12.25 34.74
CA ARG A 453 1.59 -11.11 35.56
C ARG A 453 2.43 -10.99 36.82
N ARG A 454 2.46 -9.77 37.37
CA ARG A 454 3.05 -9.47 38.67
C ARG A 454 2.37 -10.30 39.77
N ASN A 455 3.17 -10.92 40.63
CA ASN A 455 2.72 -11.56 41.86
C ASN A 455 2.56 -10.52 42.97
N ALA A 456 1.79 -10.85 44.01
CA ALA A 456 1.59 -9.96 45.15
C ALA A 456 2.91 -9.60 45.85
N ASP A 457 3.82 -10.57 45.94
CA ASP A 457 5.11 -10.48 46.65
C ASP A 457 6.23 -9.80 45.84
N ASP A 458 5.99 -9.52 44.55
CA ASP A 458 6.98 -8.86 43.71
C ASP A 458 7.25 -7.42 44.20
N PRO A 459 8.51 -6.96 44.19
CA PRO A 459 8.87 -5.65 44.72
C PRO A 459 8.22 -4.52 43.92
N VAL A 460 7.58 -3.59 44.62
CA VAL A 460 7.02 -2.36 44.04
C VAL A 460 7.55 -1.14 44.79
N LYS A 461 8.37 -0.32 44.13
CA LYS A 461 8.75 1.02 44.57
C LYS A 461 8.48 1.99 43.43
N MET A 462 7.37 2.71 43.53
CA MET A 462 6.97 3.69 42.53
C MET A 462 7.99 4.84 42.45
N PRO A 463 8.18 5.45 41.26
CA PRO A 463 7.49 5.14 40.00
C PRO A 463 8.24 4.11 39.13
N PHE A 464 9.43 3.63 39.51
CA PHE A 464 10.31 2.91 38.57
C PHE A 464 10.55 1.43 38.85
N ILE A 465 10.31 0.93 40.06
CA ILE A 465 10.62 -0.46 40.41
C ILE A 465 9.32 -1.24 40.50
N PHE A 466 9.07 -2.09 39.50
CA PHE A 466 7.99 -3.07 39.46
C PHE A 466 8.23 -4.02 38.28
N THR A 467 7.69 -5.24 38.35
CA THR A 467 7.89 -6.27 37.33
C THR A 467 6.56 -6.88 36.87
N GLY A 468 6.63 -7.79 35.89
CA GLY A 468 5.49 -8.51 35.33
C GLY A 468 5.00 -8.00 33.97
N GLY A 469 4.29 -8.85 33.24
CA GLY A 469 3.60 -8.57 31.99
C GLY A 469 2.07 -8.64 32.14
N LEU A 470 1.37 -8.84 31.03
CA LEU A 470 -0.10 -8.85 31.03
C LEU A 470 -0.72 -10.25 31.14
N GLN A 471 0.02 -11.28 30.69
CA GLN A 471 -0.39 -12.67 30.61
C GLN A 471 -1.85 -12.83 30.12
N LEU A 472 -2.13 -12.31 28.93
CA LEU A 472 -3.47 -12.43 28.33
C LEU A 472 -3.74 -13.87 27.91
N LYS A 473 -5.03 -14.25 27.89
CA LYS A 473 -5.46 -15.55 27.35
C LYS A 473 -5.12 -15.63 25.85
N ASP A 474 -4.95 -16.85 25.33
CA ASP A 474 -4.55 -17.08 23.93
C ASP A 474 -5.44 -16.32 22.92
N ALA A 475 -6.76 -16.26 23.12
CA ALA A 475 -7.68 -15.50 22.26
C ALA A 475 -7.52 -13.96 22.40
N ASP A 476 -7.24 -13.48 23.61
CA ASP A 476 -7.08 -12.05 23.92
C ASP A 476 -5.73 -11.52 23.39
N LEU A 477 -4.71 -12.38 23.28
CA LEU A 477 -3.41 -12.05 22.68
C LEU A 477 -3.57 -11.52 21.25
N GLY A 478 -4.35 -12.22 20.42
CA GLY A 478 -4.59 -11.84 19.02
C GLY A 478 -5.23 -10.46 18.91
N TRP A 479 -6.20 -10.15 19.78
CA TRP A 479 -6.85 -8.84 19.81
C TRP A 479 -5.95 -7.73 20.36
N ALA A 480 -5.16 -8.00 21.40
CA ALA A 480 -4.26 -7.00 21.99
C ALA A 480 -3.11 -6.62 21.04
N VAL A 481 -2.56 -7.58 20.29
CA VAL A 481 -1.55 -7.29 19.25
C VAL A 481 -2.22 -6.72 18.00
N GLY A 482 -3.39 -7.26 17.60
CA GLY A 482 -4.15 -6.84 16.43
C GLY A 482 -4.75 -5.43 16.49
N ALA A 483 -5.01 -4.93 17.70
CA ALA A 483 -5.53 -3.58 17.94
C ALA A 483 -4.60 -2.49 17.35
N LEU A 484 -3.29 -2.73 17.30
CA LEU A 484 -2.32 -1.84 16.65
C LEU A 484 -2.64 -1.65 15.17
N GLY A 485 -2.97 -2.75 14.47
CA GLY A 485 -3.40 -2.71 13.08
C GLY A 485 -4.75 -2.00 12.92
N ALA A 486 -5.71 -2.28 13.80
CA ALA A 486 -7.10 -1.81 13.64
C ALA A 486 -7.21 -0.29 13.80
N ILE A 487 -6.53 0.25 14.82
CA ILE A 487 -6.38 1.69 15.01
C ILE A 487 -5.69 2.31 13.78
N GLY A 488 -4.66 1.64 13.25
CA GLY A 488 -3.91 2.10 12.10
C GLY A 488 -4.73 2.17 10.82
N VAL A 489 -5.55 1.14 10.52
CA VAL A 489 -6.48 1.15 9.38
C VAL A 489 -7.45 2.31 9.50
N LEU A 490 -8.07 2.49 10.67
CA LEU A 490 -9.03 3.57 10.89
C LEU A 490 -8.38 4.95 10.67
N LEU A 491 -7.20 5.18 11.26
CA LEU A 491 -6.47 6.44 11.10
C LEU A 491 -6.02 6.67 9.66
N GLN A 492 -5.54 5.64 8.96
CA GLN A 492 -5.04 5.74 7.59
C GLN A 492 -6.17 6.05 6.59
N LEU A 493 -7.38 5.52 6.81
CA LEU A 493 -8.54 5.78 5.97
C LEU A 493 -9.23 7.12 6.29
N THR A 494 -9.08 7.63 7.51
CA THR A 494 -9.78 8.83 7.97
C THR A 494 -8.84 9.99 8.27
N ALA A 495 -8.21 10.01 9.45
CA ALA A 495 -7.49 11.15 9.99
C ALA A 495 -6.24 11.52 9.18
N VAL A 496 -5.47 10.55 8.71
CA VAL A 496 -4.16 10.79 8.09
C VAL A 496 -4.27 11.58 6.78
N PRO A 497 -5.13 11.21 5.79
CA PRO A 497 -5.34 12.01 4.60
C PRO A 497 -5.85 13.42 4.92
N HIS A 498 -6.86 13.53 5.80
CA HIS A 498 -7.48 14.81 6.15
C HIS A 498 -6.50 15.78 6.81
N VAL A 499 -5.73 15.30 7.80
CA VAL A 499 -4.74 16.10 8.52
C VAL A 499 -3.58 16.48 7.60
N THR A 500 -3.13 15.55 6.75
CA THR A 500 -2.02 15.79 5.82
C THR A 500 -2.37 16.86 4.78
N VAL A 501 -3.58 16.81 4.21
CA VAL A 501 -4.05 17.82 3.25
C VAL A 501 -4.26 19.18 3.93
N LYS A 502 -4.85 19.20 5.13
CA LYS A 502 -5.20 20.45 5.82
C LYS A 502 -3.99 21.19 6.41
N TYR A 503 -3.07 20.45 7.03
CA TYR A 503 -1.97 21.05 7.82
C TYR A 503 -0.59 20.81 7.22
N GLY A 504 -0.47 19.92 6.23
CA GLY A 504 0.79 19.47 5.65
C GLY A 504 1.43 18.32 6.43
N ALA A 505 2.07 17.39 5.71
CA ALA A 505 2.62 16.16 6.27
C ALA A 505 3.67 16.42 7.36
N VAL A 506 4.64 17.31 7.11
CA VAL A 506 5.74 17.59 8.06
C VAL A 506 5.23 18.17 9.38
N ARG A 507 4.26 19.07 9.34
CA ARG A 507 3.66 19.64 10.57
C ARG A 507 2.90 18.57 11.36
N ALA A 508 2.14 17.72 10.67
CA ALA A 508 1.43 16.61 11.28
C ALA A 508 2.40 15.62 11.97
N PHE A 509 3.52 15.31 11.32
CA PHE A 509 4.57 14.48 11.92
C PHE A 509 5.22 15.12 13.14
N LYS A 510 5.59 16.41 13.08
CA LYS A 510 6.14 17.11 14.25
C LYS A 510 5.17 17.10 15.43
N ALA A 511 3.88 17.23 15.16
CA ALA A 511 2.83 17.18 16.17
C ALA A 511 2.60 15.76 16.73
N SER A 512 2.90 14.71 15.96
CA SER A 512 2.75 13.32 16.40
C SER A 512 3.96 12.77 17.16
N LEU A 513 5.17 13.33 16.95
CA LEU A 513 6.41 12.90 17.63
C LEU A 513 6.33 12.79 19.17
N PRO A 514 5.68 13.71 19.91
CA PRO A 514 5.55 13.60 21.37
C PRO A 514 4.72 12.38 21.83
N LEU A 515 3.88 11.82 20.97
CA LEU A 515 3.02 10.68 21.32
C LEU A 515 3.81 9.38 21.48
N PHE A 516 4.97 9.25 20.82
CA PHE A 516 5.85 8.10 21.00
C PHE A 516 6.41 7.97 22.42
N PRO A 517 7.14 8.96 22.96
CA PRO A 517 7.66 8.88 24.33
C PRO A 517 6.52 8.74 25.35
N LEU A 518 5.36 9.38 25.12
CA LEU A 518 4.19 9.19 25.96
C LEU A 518 3.73 7.71 25.97
N SER A 519 3.57 7.09 24.80
CA SER A 519 3.17 5.68 24.70
C SER A 519 4.19 4.73 25.36
N LEU A 520 5.49 4.95 25.13
CA LEU A 520 6.57 4.12 25.66
C LEU A 520 6.70 4.28 27.18
N PHE A 521 6.51 5.48 27.71
CA PHE A 521 6.53 5.73 29.14
C PHE A 521 5.36 5.05 29.86
N LEU A 522 4.15 5.11 29.27
CA LEU A 522 2.93 4.58 29.87
C LEU A 522 2.80 3.05 29.79
N ALA A 523 3.34 2.43 28.73
CA ALA A 523 3.22 1.00 28.47
C ALA A 523 3.51 0.07 29.68
N PRO A 524 4.65 0.18 30.39
CA PRO A 524 4.97 -0.74 31.48
C PRO A 524 3.99 -0.64 32.66
N TYR A 525 3.37 0.52 32.91
CA TYR A 525 2.44 0.69 34.03
C TYR A 525 1.17 -0.15 33.90
N LEU A 526 0.86 -0.69 32.71
CA LEU A 526 -0.21 -1.67 32.53
C LEU A 526 0.00 -2.95 33.37
N ALA A 527 1.26 -3.29 33.72
CA ALA A 527 1.58 -4.41 34.59
C ALA A 527 1.06 -4.25 36.02
N LEU A 528 0.78 -3.01 36.45
CA LEU A 528 0.23 -2.70 37.77
C LEU A 528 -1.28 -2.89 37.86
N VAL A 529 -1.98 -3.04 36.73
CA VAL A 529 -3.44 -3.18 36.71
C VAL A 529 -3.85 -4.55 37.27
N PRO A 530 -4.63 -4.61 38.37
CA PRO A 530 -5.02 -5.88 38.97
C PRO A 530 -5.86 -6.74 38.02
N ALA A 531 -5.73 -8.07 38.13
CA ALA A 531 -6.45 -9.02 37.27
C ALA A 531 -7.98 -8.88 37.33
N GLY A 532 -8.54 -8.43 38.46
CA GLY A 532 -9.97 -8.19 38.62
C GLY A 532 -10.54 -6.99 37.84
N HIS A 533 -9.69 -6.14 37.26
CA HIS A 533 -10.10 -4.89 36.60
C HIS A 533 -9.84 -4.93 35.08
N ALA A 534 -10.42 -5.92 34.39
CA ALA A 534 -10.17 -6.15 32.97
C ALA A 534 -10.47 -4.93 32.08
N TRP A 535 -11.53 -4.17 32.36
CA TRP A 535 -11.89 -2.98 31.57
C TRP A 535 -10.84 -1.86 31.66
N ILE A 536 -10.20 -1.66 32.83
CA ILE A 536 -9.12 -0.69 33.02
C ILE A 536 -7.92 -1.09 32.19
N LEU A 537 -7.58 -2.38 32.19
CA LEU A 537 -6.47 -2.90 31.41
C LEU A 537 -6.71 -2.68 29.92
N TRP A 538 -7.90 -3.03 29.40
CA TRP A 538 -8.22 -2.87 27.98
C TRP A 538 -8.27 -1.41 27.54
N PHE A 539 -8.81 -0.52 28.38
CA PHE A 539 -8.75 0.92 28.14
C PHE A 539 -7.29 1.43 28.10
N GLY A 540 -6.44 0.95 29.00
CA GLY A 540 -5.02 1.26 29.04
C GLY A 540 -4.27 0.73 27.81
N ILE A 541 -4.52 -0.51 27.40
CA ILE A 541 -3.98 -1.11 26.16
C ILE A 541 -4.36 -0.25 24.96
N PHE A 542 -5.65 0.07 24.81
CA PHE A 542 -6.13 0.90 23.72
C PHE A 542 -5.45 2.27 23.71
N SER A 543 -5.32 2.93 24.87
CA SER A 543 -4.71 4.26 24.98
C SER A 543 -3.24 4.25 24.59
N VAL A 544 -2.45 3.29 25.09
CA VAL A 544 -1.03 3.14 24.75
C VAL A 544 -0.85 2.88 23.26
N LEU A 545 -1.62 1.95 22.70
CA LEU A 545 -1.58 1.63 21.28
C LEU A 545 -2.05 2.80 20.42
N PHE A 546 -3.08 3.54 20.83
CA PHE A 546 -3.57 4.69 20.09
C PHE A 546 -2.49 5.76 19.93
N PHE A 547 -1.84 6.16 21.04
CA PHE A 547 -0.75 7.15 20.98
C PHE A 547 0.41 6.66 20.10
N HIS A 548 0.78 5.38 20.25
CA HIS A 548 1.87 4.80 19.47
C HIS A 548 1.55 4.76 17.96
N VAL A 549 0.34 4.33 17.60
CA VAL A 549 -0.09 4.19 16.20
C VAL A 549 -0.25 5.55 15.52
N VAL A 550 -0.80 6.55 16.21
CA VAL A 550 -0.87 7.93 15.67
C VAL A 550 0.54 8.43 15.34
N GLY A 551 1.50 8.27 16.24
CA GLY A 551 2.91 8.59 15.98
C GLY A 551 3.45 7.89 14.74
N ARG A 552 3.23 6.57 14.67
CA ARG A 552 3.70 5.69 13.59
C ARG A 552 3.14 6.05 12.22
N SER A 553 1.84 6.28 12.10
CA SER A 553 1.18 6.54 10.82
C SER A 553 1.72 7.80 10.14
N PHE A 554 1.92 8.89 10.89
CA PHE A 554 2.53 10.10 10.35
C PHE A 554 4.05 9.96 10.14
N GLY A 555 4.74 9.19 10.97
CA GLY A 555 6.18 8.95 10.85
C GLY A 555 6.60 8.23 9.57
N ILE A 556 5.87 7.17 9.19
CA ILE A 556 6.17 6.40 7.99
C ILE A 556 5.95 7.23 6.72
N LEU A 557 4.89 8.04 6.67
CA LEU A 557 4.61 8.89 5.51
C LEU A 557 5.66 9.99 5.35
N VAL A 558 6.04 10.64 6.46
CA VAL A 558 6.97 11.76 6.41
C VAL A 558 8.42 11.32 6.23
N SER A 559 8.81 10.12 6.69
CA SER A 559 10.15 9.58 6.37
C SER A 559 10.35 9.44 4.86
N ILE A 560 9.37 8.91 4.13
CA ILE A 560 9.42 8.79 2.67
C ILE A 560 9.46 10.18 2.01
N LEU A 561 8.64 11.11 2.48
CA LEU A 561 8.55 12.47 1.91
C LEU A 561 9.84 13.27 2.13
N LEU A 562 10.38 13.28 3.36
CA LEU A 562 11.59 14.02 3.72
C LEU A 562 12.83 13.48 3.00
N VAL A 563 12.94 12.16 2.88
CA VAL A 563 14.02 11.53 2.09
C VAL A 563 13.94 12.00 0.64
N ASN A 564 12.74 12.07 0.07
CA ASN A 564 12.55 12.53 -1.31
C ASN A 564 12.93 14.01 -1.50
N GLN A 565 12.71 14.86 -0.49
CA GLN A 565 13.02 16.30 -0.51
C GLN A 565 14.46 16.63 -0.09
N SER A 566 15.22 15.66 0.40
CA SER A 566 16.59 15.85 0.88
C SER A 566 17.64 16.04 -0.21
N THR A 567 17.28 15.76 -1.47
CA THR A 567 18.13 16.01 -2.65
C THR A 567 17.37 16.79 -3.72
N ALA A 568 17.99 17.87 -4.22
CA ALA A 568 17.48 18.62 -5.36
C ALA A 568 17.73 17.89 -6.70
N GLN A 569 18.73 17.00 -6.75
CA GLN A 569 19.14 16.30 -7.96
C GLN A 569 18.31 15.03 -8.17
N ALA A 570 17.54 15.00 -9.27
CA ALA A 570 16.67 13.87 -9.62
C ALA A 570 17.47 12.58 -9.86
N SER A 571 18.67 12.68 -10.45
CA SER A 571 19.59 11.57 -10.76
C SER A 571 20.04 10.77 -9.54
N ARG A 572 20.06 11.39 -8.35
CA ARG A 572 20.57 10.79 -7.10
C ARG A 572 19.48 10.32 -6.13
N ARG A 573 18.20 10.53 -6.47
CA ARG A 573 17.07 10.14 -5.60
C ARG A 573 17.07 8.65 -5.29
N GLY A 574 17.38 7.79 -6.28
CA GLY A 574 17.46 6.34 -6.07
C GLY A 574 18.49 5.95 -5.01
N THR A 575 19.69 6.53 -5.06
CA THR A 575 20.75 6.31 -4.07
C THR A 575 20.35 6.80 -2.68
N VAL A 576 19.75 7.99 -2.59
CA VAL A 576 19.26 8.57 -1.32
C VAL A 576 18.19 7.69 -0.67
N HIS A 577 17.22 7.22 -1.45
CA HIS A 577 16.21 6.26 -0.97
C HIS A 577 16.83 4.92 -0.58
N GLY A 578 17.83 4.43 -1.32
CA GLY A 578 18.57 3.21 -0.99
C GLY A 578 19.28 3.30 0.36
N ILE A 579 20.03 4.39 0.60
CA ILE A 579 20.72 4.65 1.87
C ILE A 579 19.71 4.78 3.02
N ALA A 580 18.66 5.58 2.83
CA ALA A 580 17.65 5.79 3.87
C ALA A 580 16.92 4.50 4.23
N ASN A 581 16.61 3.65 3.25
CA ASN A 581 15.96 2.36 3.48
C ASN A 581 16.90 1.36 4.19
N ALA A 582 18.19 1.34 3.82
CA ALA A 582 19.19 0.53 4.51
C ALA A 582 19.29 0.93 5.99
N VAL A 583 19.45 2.23 6.27
CA VAL A 583 19.48 2.76 7.64
C VAL A 583 18.18 2.43 8.40
N ALA A 584 17.02 2.68 7.79
CA ALA A 584 15.72 2.37 8.40
C ALA A 584 15.63 0.90 8.81
N ASN A 585 15.95 -0.03 7.92
CA ASN A 585 15.84 -1.45 8.20
C ASN A 585 16.89 -1.91 9.22
N THR A 586 18.14 -1.43 9.13
CA THR A 586 19.20 -1.75 10.10
C THR A 586 18.80 -1.29 11.49
N SER A 587 18.34 -0.04 11.61
CA SER A 587 17.89 0.52 12.88
C SER A 587 16.70 -0.25 13.45
N ARG A 588 15.73 -0.64 12.61
CA ARG A 588 14.60 -1.46 13.05
C ARG A 588 15.03 -2.82 13.58
N SER A 589 15.99 -3.47 12.93
CA SER A 589 16.56 -4.76 13.37
C SER A 589 17.28 -4.61 14.72
N LEU A 590 18.17 -3.63 14.83
CA LEU A 590 18.89 -3.33 16.07
C LEU A 590 17.93 -2.97 17.20
N GLY A 591 16.87 -2.22 16.90
CA GLY A 591 15.81 -1.88 17.84
C GLY A 591 15.11 -3.11 18.39
N ALA A 592 14.72 -4.06 17.54
CA ALA A 592 14.07 -5.30 17.98
C ALA A 592 15.00 -6.15 18.87
N ILE A 593 16.27 -6.31 18.47
CA ILE A 593 17.26 -7.08 19.23
C ILE A 593 17.54 -6.43 20.58
N ALA A 594 17.84 -5.11 20.57
CA ALA A 594 18.11 -4.35 21.78
C ALA A 594 16.89 -4.29 22.70
N GLY A 595 15.69 -4.09 22.14
CA GLY A 595 14.43 -4.07 22.89
C GLY A 595 14.21 -5.34 23.69
N GLY A 596 14.31 -6.51 23.03
CA GLY A 596 14.19 -7.82 23.69
C GLY A 596 15.29 -8.07 24.72
N TYR A 597 16.56 -7.76 24.39
CA TYR A 597 17.68 -7.94 25.32
C TYR A 597 17.56 -7.07 26.58
N LEU A 598 17.31 -5.76 26.41
CA LEU A 598 17.11 -4.82 27.52
C LEU A 598 15.86 -5.17 28.34
N PHE A 599 14.82 -5.71 27.71
CA PHE A 599 13.64 -6.17 28.45
C PHE A 599 13.96 -7.36 29.34
N GLY A 600 14.78 -8.30 28.86
CA GLY A 600 15.28 -9.39 29.67
C GLY A 600 16.09 -8.92 30.88
N ILE A 601 17.00 -7.95 30.70
CA ILE A 601 17.73 -7.31 31.82
C ILE A 601 16.76 -6.66 32.81
N GLY A 602 15.76 -5.94 32.30
CA GLY A 602 14.72 -5.34 33.14
C GLY A 602 14.00 -6.37 34.01
N LEU A 603 13.62 -7.52 33.44
CA LEU A 603 12.98 -8.60 34.20
C LEU A 603 13.91 -9.20 35.27
N GLN A 604 15.21 -9.35 35.00
CA GLN A 604 16.20 -9.84 35.98
C GLN A 604 16.34 -8.91 37.19
N HIS A 605 16.19 -7.60 36.98
CA HIS A 605 16.27 -6.57 38.03
C HIS A 605 14.89 -6.11 38.53
N SER A 606 13.84 -6.91 38.32
CA SER A 606 12.46 -6.61 38.74
C SER A 606 11.95 -5.23 38.30
N THR A 607 12.38 -4.78 37.12
CA THR A 607 12.12 -3.47 36.55
C THR A 607 11.67 -3.64 35.09
N VAL A 608 10.41 -4.01 34.87
CA VAL A 608 9.86 -4.28 33.53
C VAL A 608 9.92 -3.04 32.62
N GLY A 609 9.81 -1.84 33.22
CA GLY A 609 9.90 -0.56 32.52
C GLY A 609 11.28 -0.21 31.96
N PHE A 610 12.35 -0.91 32.35
CA PHE A 610 13.72 -0.55 32.00
C PHE A 610 13.93 -0.35 30.49
N SER A 611 13.57 -1.35 29.67
CA SER A 611 13.69 -1.26 28.22
C SER A 611 12.79 -0.18 27.62
N TRP A 612 11.53 -0.10 28.08
CA TRP A 612 10.57 0.90 27.64
C TRP A 612 11.06 2.33 27.85
N TRP A 613 11.64 2.62 29.02
CA TRP A 613 12.13 3.96 29.35
C TRP A 613 13.42 4.32 28.63
N ILE A 614 14.32 3.38 28.38
CA ILE A 614 15.50 3.61 27.51
C ILE A 614 15.03 4.00 26.09
N VAL A 615 14.09 3.24 25.54
CA VAL A 615 13.52 3.52 24.21
C VAL A 615 12.73 4.84 24.23
N CYS A 616 12.04 5.15 25.33
CA CYS A 616 11.40 6.44 25.55
C CYS A 616 12.41 7.60 25.46
N CYS A 617 13.54 7.52 26.17
CA CYS A 617 14.61 8.52 26.09
C CYS A 617 15.14 8.71 24.65
N LEU A 618 15.30 7.62 23.89
CA LEU A 618 15.69 7.72 22.48
C LEU A 618 14.61 8.40 21.62
N SER A 619 13.33 8.12 21.86
CA SER A 619 12.25 8.80 21.13
C SER A 619 12.12 10.29 21.47
N LEU A 620 12.50 10.73 22.69
CA LEU A 620 12.62 12.14 23.02
C LEU A 620 13.70 12.84 22.17
N LEU A 621 14.80 12.16 21.87
CA LEU A 621 15.83 12.69 20.96
C LEU A 621 15.27 12.87 19.53
N SER A 622 14.46 11.92 19.05
CA SER A 622 13.76 12.07 17.77
C SER A 622 12.84 13.28 17.76
N TRP A 623 12.10 13.52 18.85
CA TRP A 623 11.26 14.70 18.98
C TRP A 623 12.08 16.00 18.97
N ALA A 624 13.22 16.05 19.65
CA ALA A 624 14.12 17.19 19.62
C ALA A 624 14.67 17.47 18.22
N LEU A 625 15.15 16.43 17.52
CA LEU A 625 15.64 16.52 16.13
C LEU A 625 14.53 16.92 15.15
N GLY A 626 13.30 16.43 15.38
CA GLY A 626 12.14 16.78 14.56
C GLY A 626 11.79 18.27 14.58
N ARG A 627 12.27 19.05 15.55
CA ARG A 627 12.11 20.52 15.54
C ARG A 627 12.98 21.20 14.48
N TRP A 628 14.07 20.56 14.06
CA TRP A 628 15.04 21.05 13.08
C TRP A 628 14.75 20.63 11.63
N LEU A 629 13.88 19.64 11.45
CA LEU A 629 13.20 19.35 10.17
C LEU A 629 12.26 20.49 9.79
#